data_AF-A0A3N5I5B1-F1
#
_entry.id   AF-A0A3N5I5B1-F1
#
_cell.length_a   1.000
_cell.length_b   1.000
_cell.length_c   1.000
_cell.angle_alpha   90.00
_cell.angle_beta   90.00
_cell.angle_gamma   90.00
#
_symmetry.space_group_name_H-M   'P 1'
#
loop_
_entity.id
_entity.type
_entity.pdbx_description
1 polymer ?
#
loop_
_entity_poly.entity_id
_entity_poly.type
_entity_poly.pdbx_seq_one_letter_code
_entity_poly.pdbx_strand_id
1 'polypeptide(L)'
;MKKSWAPPPRPYCFLSLGESGRKEQAFLNTHDWALLYADPSSPDGEIETKGYFLRFSSLIRLALEGMGLPPAREGNPDVRPLDCQSRRSWEETFSQWIDRADPRSMEACLGFFDFRCLYGEASLADGLREAIRTRLRTGRDFIDTMALAIIKTSPPLNAFRNFVVEKSGAFQGHFDLKTKGIKPLADILRLQALENGVKET
;
A
#
# COMPACT_ATOMS: atom_id res chain seq x y z
N MET A 1 -5.75 27.12 -19.49
CA MET A 1 -7.17 26.76 -19.61
C MET A 1 -7.66 26.15 -18.31
N LYS A 2 -8.58 26.80 -17.58
CA LYS A 2 -9.28 26.16 -16.45
C LYS A 2 -10.31 25.19 -17.04
N LYS A 3 -9.97 23.91 -17.17
CA LYS A 3 -10.98 22.86 -17.41
C LYS A 3 -11.79 22.77 -16.11
N SER A 4 -13.05 23.20 -16.14
CA SER A 4 -13.96 22.97 -15.02
C SER A 4 -14.31 21.49 -15.01
N TRP A 5 -13.75 20.76 -14.06
CA TRP A 5 -14.14 19.38 -13.81
C TRP A 5 -15.51 19.36 -13.14
N ALA A 6 -16.34 18.39 -13.51
CA ALA A 6 -17.52 18.07 -12.71
C ALA A 6 -17.03 17.68 -11.30
N PRO A 7 -17.77 18.05 -10.23
CA PRO A 7 -17.43 17.62 -8.89
C PRO A 7 -17.42 16.09 -8.80
N PRO A 8 -16.64 15.50 -7.88
CA PRO A 8 -16.61 14.05 -7.71
C PRO A 8 -18.02 13.53 -7.40
N PRO A 9 -18.48 12.45 -8.07
CA PRO A 9 -19.86 11.96 -7.95
C PRO A 9 -20.14 11.31 -6.59
N ARG A 10 -19.09 10.95 -5.85
CA ARG A 10 -19.13 10.35 -4.50
C ARG A 10 -17.99 10.88 -3.64
N PRO A 11 -18.11 10.83 -2.31
CA PRO A 11 -16.98 11.04 -1.41
C PRO A 11 -15.84 10.07 -1.75
N TYR A 12 -14.60 10.53 -1.60
CA TYR A 12 -13.42 9.72 -1.82
C TYR A 12 -12.31 10.11 -0.84
N CYS A 13 -11.37 9.22 -0.64
CA CYS A 13 -10.12 9.46 0.05
C CYS A 13 -8.96 9.10 -0.90
N PHE A 14 -7.98 10.01 -0.96
CA PHE A 14 -6.68 9.77 -1.55
C PHE A 14 -5.75 9.26 -0.46
N LEU A 15 -5.28 8.03 -0.64
CA LEU A 15 -4.48 7.29 0.32
C LEU A 15 -3.01 7.38 -0.06
N SER A 16 -2.16 7.73 0.90
CA SER A 16 -0.72 7.41 0.84
C SER A 16 -0.50 5.98 1.33
N LEU A 17 0.36 5.20 0.67
CA LEU A 17 0.66 3.81 1.01
C LEU A 17 2.12 3.63 1.45
N GLY A 18 2.45 2.46 2.01
CA GLY A 18 3.82 2.08 2.34
C GLY A 18 4.55 3.10 3.21
N GLU A 19 5.82 3.39 2.87
CA GLU A 19 6.66 4.37 3.59
C GLU A 19 6.01 5.76 3.69
N SER A 20 5.28 6.16 2.66
CA SER A 20 4.55 7.44 2.59
C SER A 20 3.36 7.45 3.56
N GLY A 21 2.68 6.31 3.68
CA GLY A 21 1.62 6.09 4.65
C GLY A 21 2.11 6.14 6.09
N ARG A 22 3.24 5.48 6.38
CA ARG A 22 3.89 5.46 7.70
C ARG A 22 4.62 6.76 8.07
N LYS A 23 4.65 7.76 7.18
CA LYS A 23 5.37 9.04 7.38
C LYS A 23 6.90 8.85 7.49
N GLU A 24 7.43 7.82 6.82
CA GLU A 24 8.85 7.46 6.81
C GLU A 24 9.54 7.81 5.48
N GLN A 25 8.79 8.33 4.50
CA GLN A 25 9.35 8.66 3.19
C GLN A 25 10.46 9.72 3.33
N ALA A 26 11.67 9.34 2.92
CA ALA A 26 12.85 10.19 2.91
C ALA A 26 13.02 10.86 1.51
N PHE A 27 14.27 11.02 1.05
CA PHE A 27 14.64 11.66 -0.23
C PHE A 27 14.31 10.84 -1.50
N LEU A 28 13.32 9.96 -1.42
CA LEU A 28 12.94 9.09 -2.54
C LEU A 28 11.89 9.77 -3.42
N ASN A 29 12.15 9.80 -4.72
CA ASN A 29 11.26 10.42 -5.72
C ASN A 29 10.10 9.52 -6.14
N THR A 30 9.92 8.34 -5.54
CA THR A 30 8.83 7.45 -5.88
C THR A 30 7.63 7.69 -4.96
N HIS A 31 6.42 7.54 -5.48
CA HIS A 31 5.21 7.63 -4.69
C HIS A 31 4.41 6.32 -4.71
N ASP A 32 3.68 6.06 -3.64
CA ASP A 32 2.77 4.92 -3.57
C ASP A 32 1.45 5.43 -3.00
N TRP A 33 0.38 5.35 -3.80
CA TRP A 33 -0.93 5.90 -3.45
C TRP A 33 -2.07 5.04 -3.97
N ALA A 34 -3.24 5.22 -3.39
CA ALA A 34 -4.49 4.61 -3.86
C ALA A 34 -5.64 5.61 -3.75
N LEU A 35 -6.66 5.42 -4.57
CA LEU A 35 -7.96 6.06 -4.46
C LEU A 35 -8.97 5.06 -3.90
N LEU A 36 -9.67 5.50 -2.87
CA LEU A 36 -10.78 4.81 -2.23
C LEU A 36 -11.99 5.71 -2.34
N TYR A 37 -13.07 5.25 -2.99
CA TYR A 37 -14.31 6.02 -3.09
C TYR A 37 -15.51 5.31 -2.47
N ALA A 38 -16.47 6.08 -1.99
CA ALA A 38 -17.69 5.55 -1.39
C ALA A 38 -18.49 4.73 -2.41
N ASP A 39 -19.08 3.63 -1.95
CA ASP A 39 -19.83 2.74 -2.83
C ASP A 39 -20.99 3.47 -3.52
N PRO A 40 -21.23 3.19 -4.81
CA PRO A 40 -22.37 3.70 -5.56
C PRO A 40 -23.68 3.06 -5.05
N SER A 41 -24.79 3.79 -5.17
CA SER A 41 -26.10 3.31 -4.69
C SER A 41 -26.85 2.43 -5.71
N SER A 42 -26.37 2.33 -6.95
CA SER A 42 -26.99 1.54 -8.03
C SER A 42 -25.94 1.02 -9.02
N PRO A 43 -26.25 -0.03 -9.80
CA PRO A 43 -25.33 -0.56 -10.83
C PRO A 43 -24.95 0.47 -11.91
N ASP A 44 -25.91 1.28 -12.39
CA ASP A 44 -25.60 2.33 -13.37
C ASP A 44 -24.68 3.41 -12.76
N GLY A 45 -24.95 3.77 -11.49
CA GLY A 45 -24.09 4.68 -10.74
C GLY A 45 -22.69 4.12 -10.50
N GLU A 46 -22.52 2.79 -10.48
CA GLU A 46 -21.22 2.14 -10.36
C GLU A 46 -20.35 2.34 -11.59
N ILE A 47 -20.93 2.17 -12.78
CA ILE A 47 -20.22 2.38 -14.05
C ILE A 47 -19.76 3.84 -14.17
N GLU A 48 -20.66 4.79 -13.89
CA GLU A 48 -20.34 6.22 -13.96
C GLU A 48 -19.28 6.62 -12.93
N THR A 49 -19.47 6.23 -11.67
CA THR A 49 -18.56 6.55 -10.56
C THR A 49 -17.17 5.98 -10.81
N LYS A 50 -17.09 4.70 -11.21
CA LYS A 50 -15.82 4.05 -11.56
C LYS A 50 -15.15 4.75 -12.74
N GLY A 51 -15.91 5.08 -13.79
CA GLY A 51 -15.40 5.81 -14.95
C GLY A 51 -14.84 7.19 -14.58
N TYR A 52 -15.49 7.92 -13.66
CA TYR A 52 -14.97 9.18 -13.14
C TYR A 52 -13.65 9.00 -12.39
N PHE A 53 -13.62 8.10 -11.41
CA PHE A 53 -12.43 7.94 -10.55
C PHE A 53 -11.24 7.32 -11.28
N LEU A 54 -11.46 6.45 -12.26
CA LEU A 54 -10.38 5.97 -13.13
C LEU A 54 -9.76 7.11 -13.94
N ARG A 55 -10.57 8.00 -14.53
CA ARG A 55 -10.03 9.19 -15.23
C ARG A 55 -9.31 10.12 -14.27
N PHE A 56 -9.84 10.33 -13.07
CA PHE A 56 -9.20 11.14 -12.04
C PHE A 56 -7.86 10.55 -11.60
N SER A 57 -7.82 9.24 -11.33
CA SER A 57 -6.62 8.47 -11.02
C SER A 57 -5.54 8.62 -12.11
N SER A 58 -5.92 8.48 -13.39
CA SER A 58 -4.98 8.66 -14.51
C SER A 58 -4.39 10.06 -14.56
N LEU A 59 -5.14 11.10 -14.19
CA LEU A 59 -4.63 12.47 -14.18
C LEU A 59 -3.68 12.75 -13.02
N ILE A 60 -3.97 12.20 -11.84
CA ILE A 60 -3.05 12.27 -10.70
C ILE A 60 -1.72 11.62 -11.08
N ARG A 61 -1.77 10.43 -11.71
CA ARG A 61 -0.58 9.75 -12.22
C ARG A 61 0.22 10.61 -13.20
N LEU A 62 -0.43 11.12 -14.24
CA LEU A 62 0.23 11.97 -15.24
C LEU A 62 0.82 13.25 -14.63
N ALA A 63 0.14 13.84 -13.65
CA ALA A 63 0.64 15.02 -12.95
C ALA A 63 1.88 14.71 -12.11
N LEU A 64 1.88 13.59 -11.36
CA LEU A 64 3.02 13.17 -10.55
C LEU A 64 4.23 12.79 -11.41
N GLU A 65 4.00 12.02 -12.49
CA GLU A 65 5.03 11.71 -13.48
C GLU A 65 5.61 12.98 -14.12
N GLY A 66 4.75 13.95 -14.47
CA GLY A 66 5.16 15.25 -14.99
C GLY A 66 5.96 16.11 -14.01
N MET A 67 5.86 15.84 -12.69
CA MET A 67 6.69 16.45 -11.65
C MET A 67 7.99 15.68 -11.37
N GLY A 68 8.26 14.60 -12.10
CA GLY A 68 9.43 13.74 -11.87
C GLY A 68 9.26 12.79 -10.68
N LEU A 69 8.01 12.51 -10.27
CA LEU A 69 7.68 11.56 -9.22
C LEU A 69 7.04 10.31 -9.85
N PRO A 70 7.82 9.30 -10.27
CA PRO A 70 7.26 8.08 -10.83
C PRO A 70 6.55 7.22 -9.75
N PRO A 71 5.59 6.37 -10.15
CA PRO A 71 4.98 5.41 -9.24
C PRO A 71 6.01 4.37 -8.77
N ALA A 72 6.00 4.06 -7.47
CA ALA A 72 6.92 3.09 -6.87
C ALA A 72 6.76 1.66 -7.43
N ARG A 73 5.58 1.33 -7.97
CA ARG A 73 5.20 -0.01 -8.46
C ARG A 73 5.06 -0.11 -9.97
N GLU A 74 5.71 0.78 -10.72
CA GLU A 74 5.66 0.74 -12.18
C GLU A 74 6.15 -0.62 -12.72
N GLY A 75 5.44 -1.19 -13.69
CA GLY A 75 5.85 -2.43 -14.36
C GLY A 75 5.25 -3.73 -13.79
N ASN A 76 4.58 -3.73 -12.64
CA ASN A 76 3.85 -4.90 -12.16
C ASN A 76 2.42 -4.93 -12.76
N PRO A 77 2.09 -5.89 -13.66
CA PRO A 77 0.76 -5.98 -14.28
C PRO A 77 -0.36 -6.16 -13.26
N ASP A 78 -0.07 -6.78 -12.11
CA ASP A 78 -1.03 -7.08 -11.05
C ASP A 78 -1.37 -5.86 -10.18
N VAL A 79 -0.60 -4.76 -10.29
CA VAL A 79 -0.76 -3.56 -9.44
C VAL A 79 -1.56 -2.45 -10.12
N ARG A 80 -1.48 -2.30 -11.44
CA ARG A 80 -2.09 -1.16 -12.14
C ARG A 80 -3.63 -1.05 -12.04
N PRO A 81 -4.43 -2.12 -11.82
CA PRO A 81 -5.86 -1.98 -11.54
C PRO A 81 -6.20 -1.64 -10.08
N LEU A 82 -5.27 -1.84 -9.14
CA LEU A 82 -5.59 -1.81 -7.71
C LEU A 82 -5.65 -0.40 -7.15
N ASP A 83 -4.97 0.58 -7.74
CA ASP A 83 -4.80 1.92 -7.17
C ASP A 83 -6.09 2.78 -7.17
N CYS A 84 -7.23 2.28 -7.62
CA CYS A 84 -8.49 3.03 -7.66
C CYS A 84 -9.70 2.11 -7.59
N GLN A 85 -10.34 2.01 -6.43
CA GLN A 85 -11.48 1.11 -6.21
C GLN A 85 -12.51 1.71 -5.26
N SER A 86 -13.72 1.16 -5.31
CA SER A 86 -14.75 1.45 -4.32
C SER A 86 -14.36 0.86 -2.97
N ARG A 87 -15.04 1.29 -1.90
CA ARG A 87 -14.86 0.72 -0.57
C ARG A 87 -15.09 -0.78 -0.54
N ARG A 88 -16.20 -1.26 -1.12
CA ARG A 88 -16.49 -2.70 -1.18
C ARG A 88 -15.42 -3.48 -1.91
N SER A 89 -14.95 -2.99 -3.06
CA SER A 89 -13.91 -3.69 -3.84
C SER A 89 -12.56 -3.71 -3.13
N TRP A 90 -12.23 -2.66 -2.37
CA TRP A 90 -11.07 -2.68 -1.48
C TRP A 90 -11.22 -3.72 -0.36
N GLU A 91 -12.36 -3.76 0.33
CA GLU A 91 -12.64 -4.76 1.37
C GLU A 91 -12.52 -6.19 0.82
N GLU A 92 -13.02 -6.45 -0.39
CA GLU A 92 -12.87 -7.72 -1.10
C GLU A 92 -11.41 -8.03 -1.44
N THR A 93 -10.65 -7.04 -1.92
CA THR A 93 -9.23 -7.20 -2.25
C THR A 93 -8.42 -7.62 -1.02
N PHE A 94 -8.59 -6.91 0.10
CA PHE A 94 -7.91 -7.26 1.35
C PHE A 94 -8.37 -8.62 1.88
N SER A 95 -9.66 -8.94 1.79
CA SER A 95 -10.17 -10.25 2.18
C SER A 95 -9.52 -11.36 1.36
N GLN A 96 -9.38 -11.19 0.04
CA GLN A 96 -8.71 -12.18 -0.80
C GLN A 96 -7.22 -12.35 -0.46
N TRP A 97 -6.51 -11.27 -0.14
CA TRP A 97 -5.12 -11.37 0.32
C TRP A 97 -5.01 -12.13 1.64
N ILE A 98 -5.88 -11.81 2.60
CA ILE A 98 -5.92 -12.46 3.91
C ILE A 98 -6.28 -13.95 3.77
N ASP A 99 -7.24 -14.28 2.92
CA ASP A 99 -7.77 -15.63 2.80
C ASP A 99 -6.86 -16.57 2.03
N ARG A 100 -6.21 -16.04 0.98
CA ARG A 100 -5.28 -16.83 0.18
C ARG A 100 -3.95 -17.02 0.88
N ALA A 101 -3.51 -16.01 1.65
CA ALA A 101 -2.21 -15.97 2.32
C ALA A 101 -1.08 -16.49 1.40
N ASP A 102 -1.06 -16.07 0.13
CA ASP A 102 -0.12 -16.61 -0.87
C ASP A 102 1.29 -16.03 -0.61
N PRO A 103 2.29 -16.87 -0.27
CA PRO A 103 3.65 -16.40 -0.02
C PRO A 103 4.28 -15.65 -1.20
N ARG A 104 3.82 -15.91 -2.43
CA ARG A 104 4.35 -15.28 -3.66
C ARG A 104 3.88 -13.84 -3.85
N SER A 105 2.73 -13.48 -3.29
CA SER A 105 2.16 -12.12 -3.41
C SER A 105 2.25 -11.32 -2.10
N MET A 106 2.69 -11.94 -1.01
CA MET A 106 2.78 -11.32 0.31
C MET A 106 3.53 -9.99 0.27
N GLU A 107 4.77 -9.97 -0.24
CA GLU A 107 5.56 -8.74 -0.30
C GLU A 107 4.87 -7.60 -1.07
N ALA A 108 4.16 -7.95 -2.15
CA ALA A 108 3.45 -6.98 -2.98
C ALA A 108 2.21 -6.38 -2.27
N CYS A 109 1.57 -7.12 -1.36
CA CYS A 109 0.38 -6.62 -0.66
C CYS A 109 0.70 -5.89 0.66
N LEU A 110 1.83 -6.17 1.33
CA LEU A 110 2.15 -5.59 2.64
C LEU A 110 2.11 -4.06 2.66
N GLY A 111 2.63 -3.41 1.62
CA GLY A 111 2.64 -1.94 1.54
C GLY A 111 1.25 -1.32 1.47
N PHE A 112 0.21 -2.08 1.09
CA PHE A 112 -1.17 -1.58 1.12
C PHE A 112 -1.75 -1.53 2.53
N PHE A 113 -1.25 -2.33 3.49
CA PHE A 113 -1.74 -2.28 4.88
C PHE A 113 -1.32 -0.99 5.59
N ASP A 114 -0.24 -0.35 5.13
CA ASP A 114 0.24 0.93 5.63
C ASP A 114 -0.44 2.11 4.94
N PHE A 115 -1.75 2.06 4.75
CA PHE A 115 -2.46 3.17 4.11
C PHE A 115 -2.79 4.27 5.12
N ARG A 116 -2.76 5.52 4.67
CA ARG A 116 -3.22 6.68 5.46
C ARG A 116 -3.98 7.64 4.55
N CYS A 117 -5.09 8.19 5.05
CA CYS A 117 -5.80 9.22 4.30
C CYS A 117 -4.94 10.48 4.24
N LEU A 118 -4.58 10.89 3.02
CA LEU A 118 -3.82 12.10 2.75
C LEU A 118 -4.77 13.27 2.41
N TYR A 119 -5.87 12.98 1.71
CA TYR A 119 -6.87 13.97 1.34
C TYR A 119 -8.26 13.35 1.16
N GLY A 120 -9.31 14.10 1.44
CA GLY A 120 -10.71 13.69 1.22
C GLY A 120 -11.38 13.17 2.49
N GLU A 121 -12.29 12.22 2.33
CA GLU A 121 -13.17 11.70 3.39
C GLU A 121 -12.46 10.61 4.21
N ALA A 122 -11.83 10.99 5.32
CA ALA A 122 -11.06 10.09 6.18
C ALA A 122 -11.88 8.93 6.74
N SER A 123 -13.18 9.12 6.97
CA SER A 123 -14.07 8.06 7.49
C SER A 123 -14.16 6.84 6.57
N LEU A 124 -13.89 6.99 5.25
CA LEU A 124 -13.78 5.86 4.33
C LEU A 124 -12.56 4.98 4.65
N ALA A 125 -11.41 5.61 4.90
CA ALA A 125 -10.17 4.91 5.24
C ALA A 125 -10.31 4.20 6.61
N ASP A 126 -10.92 4.87 7.58
CA ASP A 126 -11.20 4.27 8.90
C ASP A 126 -12.16 3.08 8.79
N GLY A 127 -13.20 3.20 7.97
CA GLY A 127 -14.13 2.10 7.70
C GLY A 127 -13.44 0.89 7.07
N LEU A 128 -12.59 1.12 6.06
CA LEU A 128 -11.79 0.06 5.43
C LEU A 128 -10.85 -0.61 6.44
N ARG A 129 -10.21 0.18 7.31
CA ARG A 129 -9.31 -0.32 8.35
C ARG A 129 -10.03 -1.23 9.34
N GLU A 130 -11.23 -0.87 9.78
CA GLU A 130 -12.01 -1.72 10.68
C GLU A 130 -12.47 -3.02 10.00
N ALA A 131 -12.79 -2.98 8.70
CA ALA A 131 -13.12 -4.18 7.94
C ALA A 131 -11.91 -5.14 7.86
N ILE A 132 -10.73 -4.62 7.52
CA ILE A 132 -9.46 -5.37 7.49
C ILE A 132 -9.16 -5.98 8.85
N ARG A 133 -9.23 -5.18 9.92
CA ARG A 133 -8.99 -5.64 11.30
C ARG A 133 -9.95 -6.75 11.69
N THR A 134 -11.22 -6.63 11.32
CA THR A 134 -12.23 -7.66 11.58
C THR A 134 -11.90 -8.95 10.85
N ARG A 135 -11.48 -8.88 9.58
CA ARG A 135 -11.09 -10.05 8.79
C ARG A 135 -9.84 -10.74 9.34
N LEU A 136 -8.84 -9.97 9.78
CA LEU A 136 -7.60 -10.49 10.34
C LEU A 136 -7.81 -11.30 11.63
N ARG A 137 -8.87 -11.06 12.40
CA ARG A 137 -9.20 -11.86 13.59
C ARG A 137 -9.38 -13.36 13.28
N THR A 138 -9.76 -13.69 12.05
CA THR A 138 -9.89 -15.07 11.58
C THR A 138 -8.83 -15.45 10.54
N GLY A 139 -7.88 -14.55 10.25
CA GLY A 139 -6.88 -14.69 9.20
C GLY A 139 -5.51 -15.14 9.71
N ARG A 140 -5.47 -16.17 10.57
CA ARG A 140 -4.22 -16.62 11.21
C ARG A 140 -3.15 -17.03 10.18
N ASP A 141 -3.56 -17.74 9.13
CA ASP A 141 -2.67 -18.18 8.06
C ASP A 141 -1.96 -17.01 7.35
N PHE A 142 -2.63 -15.86 7.23
CA PHE A 142 -2.03 -14.64 6.69
C PHE A 142 -0.92 -14.11 7.58
N ILE A 143 -1.16 -14.03 8.89
CA ILE A 143 -0.16 -13.58 9.87
C ILE A 143 1.05 -14.52 9.89
N ASP A 144 0.82 -15.83 9.91
CA ASP A 144 1.90 -16.82 9.92
C ASP A 144 2.70 -16.77 8.60
N THR A 145 2.03 -16.62 7.45
CA THR A 145 2.71 -16.46 6.15
C THR A 145 3.50 -15.16 6.08
N MET A 146 2.95 -14.06 6.60
CA MET A 146 3.64 -12.78 6.70
C MET A 146 4.90 -12.91 7.55
N ALA A 147 4.81 -13.55 8.72
CA ALA A 147 5.96 -13.80 9.58
C ALA A 147 7.06 -14.59 8.86
N LEU A 148 6.70 -15.65 8.13
CA LEU A 148 7.66 -16.44 7.34
C LEU A 148 8.32 -15.63 6.21
N ALA A 149 7.58 -14.72 5.58
CA ALA A 149 8.13 -13.83 4.56
C ALA A 149 9.14 -12.84 5.17
N ILE A 150 8.84 -12.27 6.35
CA ILE A 150 9.67 -11.28 7.04
C ILE A 150 10.97 -11.90 7.58
N ILE A 151 10.91 -13.13 8.09
CA ILE A 151 12.11 -13.83 8.58
C ILE A 151 13.14 -14.01 7.45
N LYS A 152 12.68 -14.26 6.22
CA LYS A 152 13.57 -14.43 5.05
C LYS A 152 14.29 -13.14 4.64
N THR A 153 13.71 -11.97 4.95
CA THR A 153 14.22 -10.65 4.55
C THR A 153 14.90 -9.88 5.70
N SER A 154 15.00 -10.49 6.89
CA SER A 154 15.60 -9.87 8.08
C SER A 154 17.08 -9.47 7.86
N PRO A 155 17.59 -8.43 8.56
CA PRO A 155 18.89 -7.86 8.29
C PRO A 155 19.97 -8.94 8.34
N PRO A 156 20.77 -9.11 7.27
CA PRO A 156 21.84 -10.09 7.27
C PRO A 156 22.95 -9.59 8.20
N LEU A 157 22.90 -10.00 9.46
CA LEU A 157 24.03 -9.93 10.37
C LEU A 157 24.91 -11.15 10.11
N ASN A 158 26.22 -10.95 10.02
CA ASN A 158 27.13 -12.09 9.95
C ASN A 158 27.30 -12.72 11.35
N ALA A 159 28.03 -13.84 11.44
CA ALA A 159 28.24 -14.58 12.69
C ALA A 159 28.87 -13.73 13.83
N PHE A 160 29.47 -12.58 13.49
CA PHE A 160 30.08 -11.63 14.44
C PHE A 160 29.19 -10.40 14.71
N ARG A 161 27.91 -10.43 14.29
CA ARG A 161 26.94 -9.32 14.41
C ARG A 161 27.34 -8.04 13.68
N ASN A 162 28.22 -8.13 12.67
CA ASN A 162 28.51 -7.01 11.78
C ASN A 162 27.49 -6.97 10.64
N PHE A 163 27.21 -5.76 10.14
CA PHE A 163 26.35 -5.56 8.98
C PHE A 163 26.95 -6.20 7.73
N VAL A 164 26.15 -6.96 6.98
CA VAL A 164 26.53 -7.44 5.65
C VAL A 164 26.31 -6.33 4.62
N VAL A 165 27.42 -5.83 4.09
CA VAL A 165 27.47 -4.80 3.04
C VAL A 165 27.32 -5.40 1.64
N GLU A 166 27.01 -4.55 0.65
CA GLU A 166 26.93 -4.97 -0.75
C GLU A 166 28.28 -5.50 -1.26
N LYS A 167 28.23 -6.65 -1.94
CA LYS A 167 29.44 -7.35 -2.43
C LYS A 167 29.89 -6.86 -3.81
N SER A 168 29.03 -6.18 -4.54
CA SER A 168 29.28 -5.71 -5.92
C SER A 168 28.36 -4.53 -6.26
N GLY A 169 28.60 -3.92 -7.43
CA GLY A 169 27.81 -2.79 -7.94
C GLY A 169 28.27 -1.44 -7.38
N ALA A 170 27.53 -0.38 -7.73
CA ALA A 170 27.89 1.01 -7.41
C ALA A 170 27.99 1.31 -5.89
N PHE A 171 27.35 0.47 -5.06
CA PHE A 171 27.33 0.61 -3.60
C PHE A 171 28.18 -0.45 -2.89
N GLN A 172 29.13 -1.09 -3.58
CA GLN A 172 30.03 -2.08 -2.97
C GLN A 172 30.67 -1.53 -1.68
N GLY A 173 30.70 -2.37 -0.64
CA GLY A 173 31.25 -1.99 0.67
C GLY A 173 30.32 -1.12 1.54
N HIS A 174 29.15 -0.73 1.04
CA HIS A 174 28.16 0.04 1.80
C HIS A 174 27.01 -0.85 2.29
N PHE A 175 26.37 -0.44 3.38
CA PHE A 175 25.18 -1.10 3.91
C PHE A 175 23.93 -0.48 3.28
N ASP A 176 23.04 -1.33 2.73
CA ASP A 176 21.73 -0.89 2.25
C ASP A 176 20.79 -0.60 3.43
N LEU A 177 20.77 0.67 3.85
CA LEU A 177 19.92 1.12 4.94
C LEU A 177 18.43 0.92 4.67
N LYS A 178 17.99 1.03 3.40
CA LYS A 178 16.57 0.96 3.05
C LYS A 178 16.07 -0.48 3.14
N THR A 179 16.68 -1.37 2.36
CA THR A 179 16.17 -2.75 2.20
C THR A 179 16.60 -3.67 3.32
N LYS A 180 17.79 -3.45 3.91
CA LYS A 180 18.35 -4.31 4.97
C LYS A 180 18.26 -3.70 6.37
N GLY A 181 17.94 -2.40 6.50
CA GLY A 181 17.81 -1.72 7.78
C GLY A 181 16.35 -1.38 8.13
N ILE A 182 15.78 -0.41 7.41
CA ILE A 182 14.45 0.16 7.69
C ILE A 182 13.34 -0.83 7.35
N LYS A 183 13.36 -1.43 6.16
CA LYS A 183 12.28 -2.34 5.72
C LYS A 183 12.03 -3.50 6.69
N PRO A 184 13.04 -4.23 7.19
CA PRO A 184 12.80 -5.31 8.15
C PRO A 184 12.18 -4.83 9.47
N LEU A 185 12.57 -3.65 9.96
CA LEU A 185 11.97 -3.06 11.16
C LEU A 185 10.51 -2.70 10.92
N ALA A 186 10.21 -2.02 9.82
CA ALA A 186 8.85 -1.67 9.42
C ALA A 186 7.98 -2.93 9.23
N ASP A 187 8.54 -3.98 8.64
CA ASP A 187 7.85 -5.25 8.43
C ASP A 187 7.50 -5.94 9.75
N ILE A 188 8.44 -5.99 10.71
CA ILE A 188 8.20 -6.57 12.05
C ILE A 188 7.15 -5.76 12.81
N LEU A 189 7.24 -4.42 12.78
CA LEU A 189 6.26 -3.55 13.43
C LEU A 189 4.87 -3.71 12.81
N ARG A 190 4.77 -3.79 11.47
CA ARG A 190 3.51 -4.07 10.77
C ARG A 190 2.93 -5.41 11.19
N LEU A 191 3.74 -6.47 11.26
CA LEU A 191 3.28 -7.79 11.69
C LEU A 191 2.67 -7.71 13.10
N GLN A 192 3.40 -7.11 14.05
CA GLN A 192 2.95 -6.96 15.43
C GLN A 192 1.69 -6.09 15.54
N ALA A 193 1.63 -4.99 14.80
CA ALA A 193 0.47 -4.11 14.78
C ALA A 193 -0.78 -4.83 14.23
N LEU A 194 -0.66 -5.56 13.11
CA LEU A 194 -1.76 -6.31 12.51
C LEU A 194 -2.22 -7.47 13.41
N GLU A 195 -1.29 -8.23 14.00
CA GLU A 195 -1.61 -9.35 14.91
C GLU A 195 -2.35 -8.86 16.17
N ASN A 196 -1.96 -7.71 16.71
CA ASN A 196 -2.56 -7.13 17.92
C ASN A 196 -3.75 -6.19 17.63
N GLY A 197 -4.15 -6.04 16.36
CA GLY A 197 -5.28 -5.20 15.96
C GLY A 197 -5.07 -3.70 16.19
N VAL A 198 -3.81 -3.25 16.16
CA VAL A 198 -3.46 -1.82 16.16
C VAL A 198 -3.88 -1.20 14.83
N LYS A 199 -4.44 0.01 14.88
CA LYS A 199 -5.02 0.69 13.71
C LYS A 199 -3.95 1.14 12.73
N GLU A 200 -2.92 1.82 13.21
CA GLU A 200 -1.81 2.31 12.38
C GLU A 200 -0.66 1.32 12.45
N THR A 201 -0.03 1.06 11.31
CA THR A 201 1.12 0.16 11.14
C THR A 201 2.37 0.93 10.75
#